data_AF-A1BMA7-F1
#
_entry.id   AF-A1BMA7-F1
#
_cell.length_a   1.000
_cell.length_b   1.000
_cell.length_c   1.000
_cell.angle_alpha   90.00
_cell.angle_beta   90.00
_cell.angle_gamma   90.00
#
_symmetry.space_group_name_H-M   'P 1'
#
loop_
_entity.id
_entity.type
_entity.pdbx_description
1 polymer ?
#
loop_
_entity_poly.entity_id
_entity_poly.type
_entity_poly.pdbx_seq_one_letter_code
_entity_poly.pdbx_strand_id
1 'polypeptide(L)' 'VDFARHAALHQGLTTIVFSLEMSSSDLAKRIMAAETDIPLAAFSNPEEISIERWHTLSNATARMQQSNL' A
#
# COMPACT_ATOMS: atom_id res chain seq x y z
N VAL A 1 5.53 -6.98 -7.36
CA VAL A 1 4.58 -6.77 -6.24
C VAL A 1 3.15 -6.55 -6.73
N ASP A 2 2.95 -5.95 -7.92
CA ASP A 2 1.58 -5.68 -8.42
C ASP A 2 0.67 -6.90 -8.57
N PHE A 3 1.19 -8.05 -9.03
CA PHE A 3 0.39 -9.27 -9.10
C PHE A 3 -0.12 -9.70 -7.71
N ALA A 4 0.74 -9.62 -6.69
CA ALA A 4 0.41 -9.99 -5.31
C ALA A 4 -0.58 -9.00 -4.70
N ARG A 5 -0.40 -7.70 -4.96
CA ARG A 5 -1.35 -6.64 -4.59
C ARG A 5 -2.72 -6.90 -5.21
N HIS A 6 -2.78 -7.19 -6.52
CA HIS A 6 -4.05 -7.44 -7.20
C HIS A 6 -4.74 -8.70 -6.68
N ALA A 7 -4.00 -9.80 -6.50
CA ALA A 7 -4.53 -11.03 -5.94
C ALA A 7 -5.12 -10.82 -4.53
N ALA A 8 -4.39 -10.11 -3.64
CA ALA A 8 -4.85 -9.85 -2.29
C ALA A 8 -6.01 -8.85 -2.21
N LEU A 9 -5.87 -7.68 -2.82
CA LEU A 9 -6.77 -6.54 -2.59
C LEU A 9 -7.99 -6.50 -3.52
N HIS A 10 -7.89 -7.11 -4.70
CA HIS A 10 -8.95 -7.07 -5.72
C HIS A 10 -9.60 -8.43 -5.95
N GLN A 11 -8.89 -9.53 -5.70
CA GLN A 11 -9.41 -10.91 -5.86
C GLN A 11 -9.69 -11.63 -4.53
N GLY A 12 -9.31 -11.04 -3.38
CA GLY A 12 -9.51 -11.64 -2.05
C GLY A 12 -8.73 -12.93 -1.82
N LEU A 13 -7.64 -13.15 -2.56
CA LEU A 13 -6.80 -14.34 -2.45
C LEU A 13 -5.73 -14.14 -1.38
N THR A 14 -5.65 -15.06 -0.43
CA THR A 14 -4.57 -15.09 0.56
C THR A 14 -3.22 -15.16 -0.15
N THR A 15 -2.42 -14.10 0.03
CA THR A 15 -1.17 -13.91 -0.70
C THR A 15 -0.02 -13.75 0.28
N ILE A 16 1.03 -14.57 0.12
CA ILE A 16 2.26 -14.50 0.91
C ILE A 16 3.36 -13.94 0.03
N VAL A 17 4.08 -12.92 0.52
CA VAL A 17 5.22 -12.33 -0.19
C VAL A 17 6.48 -12.50 0.66
N PHE A 18 7.51 -13.09 0.05
CA PHE A 18 8.85 -13.14 0.62
C PHE A 18 9.70 -12.05 -0.03
N SER A 19 10.35 -11.25 0.80
CA SER A 19 11.26 -10.18 0.37
C SER A 19 12.64 -10.44 0.96
N LEU A 20 13.66 -10.50 0.11
CA LEU A 20 15.03 -10.85 0.52
C LEU A 20 15.92 -9.62 0.67
N GLU A 21 15.68 -8.59 -0.14
CA GLU A 21 16.48 -7.37 -0.18
C GLU A 21 15.77 -6.16 0.44
N MET A 22 14.44 -6.18 0.52
CA MET A 22 13.64 -5.07 1.02
C MET A 22 12.98 -5.38 2.36
N SER A 23 12.94 -4.38 3.22
CA SER A 23 12.18 -4.44 4.48
C SER A 23 10.67 -4.56 4.19
N SER A 24 9.92 -5.10 5.16
CA SER A 24 8.46 -5.19 5.07
C SER A 24 7.79 -3.82 4.97
N SER A 25 8.36 -2.79 5.63
CA SER A 25 7.85 -1.42 5.58
C SER A 25 8.08 -0.77 4.22
N ASP A 26 9.25 -0.97 3.59
CA ASP A 26 9.51 -0.45 2.24
C ASP A 26 8.66 -1.15 1.19
N LEU A 27 8.44 -2.45 1.35
CA LEU A 27 7.52 -3.21 0.52
C LEU A 27 6.08 -2.66 0.65
N ALA A 28 5.62 -2.44 1.89
CA ALA A 28 4.29 -1.89 2.16
C ALA A 28 4.11 -0.49 1.53
N LYS A 29 5.11 0.39 1.63
CA LYS A 29 5.07 1.72 0.97
C LYS A 29 4.92 1.59 -0.55
N ARG A 30 5.63 0.65 -1.19
CA ARG A 30 5.47 0.41 -2.63
C ARG A 30 4.08 -0.11 -2.98
N ILE A 31 3.50 -1.00 -2.16
CA ILE A 31 2.12 -1.48 -2.34
C ILE A 31 1.12 -0.33 -2.22
N MET A 32 1.27 0.51 -1.19
CA MET A 32 0.40 1.66 -0.95
C MET A 32 0.50 2.70 -2.06
N ALA A 33 1.71 3.02 -2.52
CA ALA A 33 1.92 3.92 -3.64
C ALA A 33 1.23 3.41 -4.91
N ALA A 34 1.36 2.11 -5.21
CA ALA A 34 0.72 1.49 -6.36
C ALA A 34 -0.83 1.39 -6.24
N GLU A 35 -1.38 1.25 -5.03
CA GLU A 35 -2.83 1.19 -4.81
C GLU A 35 -3.49 2.59 -4.82
N THR A 36 -2.76 3.63 -4.40
CA THR A 36 -3.32 4.99 -4.21
C THR A 36 -2.92 6.01 -5.27
N ASP A 37 -2.03 5.64 -6.19
CA ASP A 37 -1.40 6.54 -7.17
C ASP A 37 -0.64 7.71 -6.53
N ILE A 38 -0.29 7.60 -5.24
CA ILE A 38 0.52 8.58 -4.52
C ILE A 38 2.00 8.23 -4.73
N PRO A 39 2.84 9.20 -5.17
CA PRO A 39 4.26 8.93 -5.42
C PRO A 39 4.99 8.40 -4.18
N LEU A 40 5.89 7.43 -4.37
CA LEU A 40 6.67 6.84 -3.27
C LEU A 40 7.47 7.88 -2.46
N ALA A 41 7.94 8.95 -3.12
CA ALA A 41 8.65 10.06 -2.48
C ALA A 41 7.79 10.78 -1.42
N ALA A 42 6.47 10.86 -1.62
CA ALA A 42 5.56 11.48 -0.68
C ALA A 42 5.49 10.71 0.65
N PHE A 43 5.72 9.39 0.64
CA PHE A 43 5.82 8.57 1.86
C PHE A 43 7.10 8.84 2.66
N SER A 44 8.11 9.46 2.04
CA SER A 44 9.34 9.89 2.71
C SER A 44 9.24 11.32 3.25
N ASN A 45 8.41 12.16 2.62
CA ASN A 45 8.18 13.56 2.99
C ASN A 45 6.69 13.81 3.29
N PRO A 46 6.21 13.48 4.50
CA PRO A 46 4.78 13.58 4.86
C PRO A 46 4.24 15.01 4.80
N GLU A 47 5.10 16.02 4.94
CA GLU A 47 4.74 17.44 4.88
C GLU A 47 4.27 17.88 3.49
N GLU A 48 4.64 17.15 2.43
CA GLU A 48 4.24 17.43 1.05
C GLU A 48 2.89 16.78 0.69
N ILE A 49 2.30 15.99 1.59
CA ILE A 49 1.04 15.28 1.35
C ILE A 49 -0.13 16.23 1.65
N SER A 50 -0.92 16.54 0.62
CA SER A 50 -2.16 17.29 0.79
C SER A 50 -3.17 16.54 1.68
N ILE A 51 -4.07 17.28 2.34
CA ILE A 51 -5.12 16.69 3.18
C ILE A 51 -5.97 15.67 2.40
N GLU A 52 -6.27 15.94 1.13
CA GLU A 52 -6.98 15.00 0.25
C GLU A 52 -6.22 13.68 0.08
N ARG A 53 -4.91 13.73 -0.15
CA ARG A 53 -4.07 12.52 -0.24
C ARG A 53 -4.00 11.77 1.09
N TRP A 54 -4.00 12.47 2.22
CA TRP A 54 -4.13 11.84 3.54
C TRP A 54 -5.43 11.08 3.71
N HIS A 55 -6.55 11.63 3.21
CA HIS A 55 -7.83 10.92 3.20
C HIS A 55 -7.77 9.68 2.30
N THR A 56 -7.20 9.77 1.10
CA THR A 56 -7.00 8.63 0.21
C THR A 56 -6.15 7.53 0.85
N LEU A 57 -5.03 7.89 1.50
CA LEU A 57 -4.18 6.95 2.22
C LEU A 57 -4.92 6.27 3.37
N SER A 58 -5.69 7.03 4.16
CA SER A 58 -6.45 6.51 5.28
C SER A 58 -7.50 5.51 4.81
N ASN A 59 -8.22 5.85 3.75
CA ASN A 59 -9.23 4.98 3.14
C ASN A 59 -8.61 3.70 2.58
N ALA A 60 -7.47 3.81 1.86
CA ALA A 60 -6.77 2.65 1.34
C ALA A 60 -6.27 1.73 2.46
N THR A 61 -5.69 2.30 3.52
CA THR A 61 -5.23 1.55 4.69
C THR A 61 -6.39 0.82 5.39
N ALA A 62 -7.53 1.50 5.55
CA ALA A 62 -8.73 0.90 6.14
C ALA A 62 -9.24 -0.29 5.30
N ARG A 63 -9.27 -0.16 3.96
CA ARG A 63 -9.64 -1.26 3.06
C ARG A 63 -8.71 -2.47 3.20
N MET A 64 -7.40 -2.23 3.31
CA MET A 64 -6.43 -3.33 3.50
C MET A 64 -6.60 -4.02 4.85
N GLN A 65 -6.89 -3.26 5.92
CA GLN A 65 -7.18 -3.84 7.24
C GLN A 65 -8.48 -4.64 7.26
N GLN A 66 -9.51 -4.20 6.53
CA GLN A 66 -10.78 -4.91 6.40
C GLN A 66 -10.67 -6.19 5.54
N SER A 67 -9.68 -6.25 4.66
CA SER A 67 -9.40 -7.47 3.87
C SER A 67 -8.68 -8.57 4.65
N ASN A 68 -8.26 -8.30 5.90
CA ASN A 68 -7.92 -9.35 6.84
C ASN A 68 -9.21 -9.99 7.36
N LEU A 69 -9.35 -11.30 7.14
CA LEU A 69 -10.25 -12.17 7.91
C LEU A 69 -10.06 -11.95 9.42
#